data_AF-A0A917PD00-F1
#
_entry.id   AF-A0A917PD00-F1
#
_cell.length_a   1.000
_cell.length_b   1.000
_cell.length_c   1.000
_cell.angle_alpha   90.00
_cell.angle_beta   90.00
_cell.angle_gamma   90.00
#
_symmetry.space_group_name_H-M   'P 1'
#
loop_
_entity.id
_entity.type
_entity.pdbx_description
1 polymer ?
#
loop_
_entity_poly.entity_id
_entity_poly.type
_entity_poly.pdbx_seq_one_letter_code
_entity_poly.pdbx_strand_id
1 'polypeptide(L)'
;MKNQLARLTLLLIGAGSVVALAQTMTMAPALPAALVNAAKKDGSINTIALPPDWANYGEIMDSFQKAYGLKLTNASPDASSAEELQAIRSLKGQRRAPDVVDVGPAFAIQGTTEKLFTPYKPSTWASIPASAKDKDGYWVGNYFGVISFGVNKSIVKNVPKTWADLLKPEYKGQVALNGNPLSAQAAFSAVWSAALANGGSLDNIQPGIDFFAKLKANGNYIPVGATPATVQTGQTPIVADWDYLNLGYSKQFAGKVEWTVTVPSDGVYGSHYATAINASAPNPSAAKLWEEFILSDAGQLMFLKGYAHPIRFNDMVKRGVIGKDILATLPDAAVYQNVKFATPAQVKKAQDVLKAQWAAKVGQ
;
A
#
# COMPACT_ATOMS: atom_id res chain seq x y z
N MET A 1 90.27 -10.03 -11.70
CA MET A 1 90.54 -8.69 -11.14
C MET A 1 89.24 -8.14 -10.54
N LYS A 2 89.25 -7.94 -9.21
CA LYS A 2 88.42 -7.05 -8.37
C LYS A 2 86.87 -7.15 -8.42
N ASN A 3 86.34 -7.70 -7.33
CA ASN A 3 85.05 -7.52 -6.63
C ASN A 3 84.13 -6.36 -7.07
N GLN A 4 82.81 -6.57 -6.94
CA GLN A 4 81.95 -5.89 -5.95
C GLN A 4 80.51 -6.49 -5.94
N LEU A 5 79.95 -6.59 -4.74
CA LEU A 5 78.61 -7.08 -4.42
C LEU A 5 77.50 -6.24 -5.06
N ALA A 6 76.39 -6.87 -5.48
CA ALA A 6 75.13 -6.18 -5.74
C ALA A 6 73.96 -6.92 -5.10
N ARG A 7 73.16 -6.13 -4.38
CA ARG A 7 72.08 -6.47 -3.45
C ARG A 7 70.86 -7.05 -4.14
N LEU A 8 70.21 -8.01 -3.48
CA LEU A 8 68.89 -8.54 -3.78
C LEU A 8 67.84 -7.53 -3.28
N THR A 9 67.15 -6.84 -4.19
CA THR A 9 66.04 -5.94 -3.84
C THR A 9 64.71 -6.67 -4.01
N LEU A 10 64.06 -6.93 -2.88
CA LEU A 10 62.72 -7.48 -2.75
C LEU A 10 61.70 -6.41 -3.22
N LEU A 11 60.88 -6.75 -4.21
CA LEU A 11 59.81 -5.87 -4.72
C LEU A 11 58.64 -5.87 -3.71
N LEU A 12 58.40 -4.73 -3.04
CA LEU A 12 57.19 -4.51 -2.24
C LEU A 12 55.98 -4.44 -3.19
N ILE A 13 55.08 -5.41 -3.07
CA ILE A 13 53.71 -5.30 -3.60
C ILE A 13 52.94 -4.40 -2.62
N GLY A 14 52.53 -3.22 -3.10
CA GLY A 14 51.75 -2.26 -2.34
C GLY A 14 50.42 -2.86 -1.88
N ALA A 15 50.18 -2.80 -0.57
CA ALA A 15 48.88 -3.02 0.02
C ALA A 15 47.93 -1.90 -0.43
N GLY A 16 47.11 -2.21 -1.45
CA GLY A 16 45.97 -1.39 -1.81
C GLY A 16 44.93 -1.46 -0.70
N SER A 17 44.81 -0.37 0.06
CA SER A 17 43.79 -0.18 1.08
C SER A 17 42.39 -0.30 0.47
N VAL A 18 41.72 -1.42 0.70
CA VAL A 18 40.27 -1.54 0.52
C VAL A 18 39.62 -0.74 1.63
N VAL A 19 39.37 0.54 1.38
CA VAL A 19 38.44 1.33 2.20
C VAL A 19 37.06 0.78 1.90
N ALA A 20 36.62 -0.18 2.70
CA ALA A 20 35.22 -0.58 2.75
C ALA A 20 34.41 0.66 3.13
N LEU A 21 33.63 1.21 2.18
CA LEU A 21 32.52 2.10 2.49
C LEU A 21 31.49 1.28 3.26
N ALA A 22 31.67 1.16 4.57
CA ALA A 22 30.57 0.93 5.48
C ALA A 22 29.65 2.14 5.33
N GLN A 23 28.64 2.02 4.47
CA GLN A 23 27.51 2.93 4.51
C GLN A 23 26.97 2.86 5.92
N THR A 24 27.17 3.93 6.68
CA THR A 24 26.48 4.17 7.93
C THR A 24 25.00 4.21 7.59
N MET A 25 24.31 3.07 7.72
CA MET A 25 22.89 3.07 8.00
C MET A 25 22.72 3.94 9.22
N THR A 26 22.28 5.18 9.03
CA THR A 26 21.82 6.02 10.14
C THR A 26 20.72 5.22 10.82
N MET A 27 21.05 4.65 11.98
CA MET A 27 20.11 3.86 12.74
C MET A 27 18.90 4.75 13.04
N ALA A 28 17.72 4.27 12.65
CA ALA A 28 16.48 4.77 13.21
C ALA A 28 16.65 4.86 14.74
N PRO A 29 16.02 5.83 15.43
CA PRO A 29 16.08 5.89 16.89
C PRO A 29 15.78 4.50 17.44
N ALA A 30 16.73 3.94 18.20
CA ALA A 30 16.58 2.60 18.74
C ALA A 30 15.27 2.55 19.52
N LEU A 31 14.38 1.62 19.15
CA LEU A 31 13.09 1.49 19.81
C LEU A 31 13.29 1.32 21.31
N PRO A 32 12.46 1.93 22.17
CA PRO A 32 12.64 1.84 23.61
C PRO A 32 12.73 0.37 24.04
N ALA A 33 13.85 -0.03 24.66
CA ALA A 33 14.06 -1.42 25.10
C ALA A 33 12.92 -1.92 26.01
N ALA A 34 12.30 -1.01 26.74
CA ALA A 34 11.10 -1.27 27.54
C ALA A 34 9.92 -1.80 26.70
N LEU A 35 9.66 -1.22 25.53
CA LEU A 35 8.59 -1.67 24.64
C LEU A 35 8.88 -3.07 24.07
N VAL A 36 10.11 -3.29 23.61
CA VAL A 36 10.54 -4.59 23.07
C VAL A 36 10.42 -5.68 24.14
N ASN A 37 10.87 -5.41 25.36
CA ASN A 37 10.77 -6.36 26.47
C ASN A 37 9.31 -6.62 26.87
N ALA A 38 8.44 -5.62 26.84
CA ALA A 38 7.02 -5.80 27.09
C ALA A 38 6.34 -6.65 26.00
N ALA A 39 6.64 -6.38 24.72
CA ALA A 39 6.14 -7.18 23.60
C ALA A 39 6.58 -8.64 23.69
N LYS A 40 7.84 -8.90 24.09
CA LYS A 40 8.34 -10.26 24.35
C LYS A 40 7.60 -10.98 25.48
N LYS A 41 7.08 -10.24 26.47
CA LYS A 41 6.22 -10.81 27.53
C LYS A 41 4.83 -11.15 27.03
N ASP A 42 4.28 -10.38 26.09
CA ASP A 42 3.04 -10.76 25.39
C ASP A 42 3.25 -12.07 24.60
N GLY A 43 4.42 -12.22 23.98
CA GLY A 43 4.91 -13.47 23.38
C GLY A 43 4.31 -13.80 21.99
N SER A 44 3.25 -13.10 21.58
CA SER A 44 2.62 -13.24 20.28
C SER A 44 2.01 -11.93 19.79
N ILE A 45 1.71 -11.85 18.50
CA ILE A 45 0.80 -10.87 17.90
C ILE A 45 -0.20 -11.58 16.98
N ASN A 46 -1.44 -11.11 17.01
CA ASN A 46 -2.52 -11.51 16.13
C ASN A 46 -2.78 -10.39 15.14
N THR A 47 -2.52 -10.66 13.87
CA THR A 47 -2.90 -9.82 12.74
C THR A 47 -4.12 -10.42 12.04
N ILE A 48 -4.79 -9.62 11.22
CA ILE A 48 -5.91 -10.03 10.38
C ILE A 48 -5.78 -9.29 9.04
N ALA A 49 -6.28 -9.90 7.96
CA ALA A 49 -6.38 -9.25 6.65
C ALA A 49 -5.06 -8.68 6.11
N LEU A 50 -3.94 -9.39 6.35
CA LEU A 50 -2.64 -9.04 5.77
C LEU A 50 -2.24 -10.07 4.68
N PRO A 51 -2.82 -10.04 3.46
CA PRO A 51 -2.45 -10.98 2.41
C PRO A 51 -0.94 -10.89 2.12
N PRO A 52 -0.19 -12.00 2.06
CA PRO A 52 1.26 -11.94 1.87
C PRO A 52 1.72 -11.23 0.58
N ASP A 53 0.88 -11.26 -0.46
CA ASP A 53 1.08 -10.63 -1.76
C ASP A 53 0.58 -9.17 -1.83
N TRP A 54 -0.11 -8.69 -0.79
CA TRP A 54 -0.55 -7.31 -0.68
C TRP A 54 0.54 -6.44 -0.06
N ALA A 55 1.00 -5.40 -0.78
CA ALA A 55 1.99 -4.42 -0.30
C ALA A 55 3.25 -5.04 0.37
N ASN A 56 3.60 -6.27 0.01
CA ASN A 56 4.71 -7.05 0.59
C ASN A 56 4.54 -7.44 2.07
N TYR A 57 3.31 -7.64 2.55
CA TYR A 57 3.05 -8.07 3.93
C TYR A 57 3.70 -9.40 4.29
N GLY A 58 3.92 -10.31 3.33
CA GLY A 58 4.63 -11.56 3.58
C GLY A 58 6.04 -11.35 4.13
N GLU A 59 6.83 -10.50 3.48
CA GLU A 59 8.18 -10.18 3.95
C GLU A 59 8.17 -9.35 5.25
N ILE A 60 7.20 -8.44 5.41
CA ILE A 60 7.05 -7.62 6.62
C ILE A 60 6.76 -8.50 7.84
N MET A 61 5.80 -9.42 7.73
CA MET A 61 5.46 -10.36 8.81
C MET A 61 6.65 -11.27 9.17
N ASP A 62 7.34 -11.83 8.17
CA ASP A 62 8.54 -12.64 8.39
C ASP A 62 9.66 -11.86 9.07
N SER A 63 9.89 -10.63 8.63
CA SER A 63 10.94 -9.76 9.16
C SER A 63 10.64 -9.32 10.59
N PHE A 64 9.37 -9.03 10.91
CA PHE A 64 8.94 -8.73 12.27
C PHE A 64 9.20 -9.90 13.23
N GLN A 65 8.79 -11.11 12.83
CA GLN A 65 9.00 -12.33 13.62
C GLN A 65 10.50 -12.57 13.87
N LYS A 66 11.33 -12.45 12.83
CA LYS A 66 12.79 -12.60 12.94
C LYS A 66 13.43 -11.53 13.83
N ALA A 67 13.00 -10.28 13.72
CA ALA A 67 13.58 -9.17 14.46
C ALA A 67 13.30 -9.26 15.97
N TYR A 68 12.12 -9.74 16.37
CA TYR A 68 11.68 -9.67 17.76
C TYR A 68 11.46 -11.01 18.45
N GLY A 69 11.46 -12.12 17.70
CA GLY A 69 11.23 -13.46 18.24
C GLY A 69 9.81 -13.70 18.73
N LEU A 70 8.83 -12.99 18.16
CA LEU A 70 7.41 -13.12 18.49
C LEU A 70 6.71 -14.09 17.54
N LYS A 71 5.75 -14.86 18.06
CA LYS A 71 4.85 -15.63 17.20
C LYS A 71 3.85 -14.68 16.54
N LEU A 72 3.69 -14.76 15.22
CA LEU A 72 2.67 -13.99 14.50
C LEU A 72 1.59 -14.93 13.97
N THR A 73 0.32 -14.56 14.19
CA THR A 73 -0.82 -15.17 13.48
C THR A 73 -1.42 -14.14 12.53
N ASN A 74 -1.92 -14.59 11.38
CA ASN A 74 -2.63 -13.75 10.42
C ASN A 74 -3.96 -14.42 10.07
N ALA A 75 -5.03 -13.94 10.67
CA ALA A 75 -6.37 -14.48 10.44
C ALA A 75 -6.94 -13.93 9.13
N SER A 76 -7.70 -14.76 8.40
CA SER A 76 -8.45 -14.38 7.20
C SER A 76 -7.70 -13.37 6.31
N PRO A 77 -6.59 -13.78 5.65
CA PRO A 77 -5.73 -12.84 4.93
C PRO A 77 -6.49 -12.00 3.90
N ASP A 78 -7.53 -12.55 3.27
CA ASP A 78 -8.32 -11.87 2.24
C ASP A 78 -9.57 -11.15 2.79
N ALA A 79 -9.68 -10.98 4.11
CA ALA A 79 -10.81 -10.28 4.72
C ALA A 79 -10.82 -8.79 4.35
N SER A 80 -12.02 -8.24 4.22
CA SER A 80 -12.25 -6.82 4.00
C SER A 80 -12.10 -6.00 5.29
N SER A 81 -11.88 -4.69 5.16
CA SER A 81 -11.86 -3.78 6.30
C SER A 81 -13.13 -3.79 7.16
N ALA A 82 -14.28 -4.10 6.57
CA ALA A 82 -15.53 -4.29 7.31
C ALA A 82 -15.47 -5.53 8.22
N GLU A 83 -14.91 -6.63 7.71
CA GLU A 83 -14.73 -7.89 8.43
C GLU A 83 -13.67 -7.77 9.53
N GLU A 84 -12.62 -6.98 9.32
CA GLU A 84 -11.63 -6.66 10.36
C GLU A 84 -12.27 -5.97 11.58
N LEU A 85 -13.07 -4.92 11.35
CA LEU A 85 -13.81 -4.27 12.44
C LEU A 85 -14.80 -5.24 13.09
N GLN A 86 -15.44 -6.11 12.31
CA GLN A 86 -16.35 -7.12 12.83
C GLN A 86 -15.62 -8.18 13.68
N ALA A 87 -14.38 -8.54 13.33
CA ALA A 87 -13.54 -9.42 14.12
C ALA A 87 -13.20 -8.79 15.48
N ILE A 88 -12.87 -7.49 15.53
CA ILE A 88 -12.68 -6.79 16.82
C ILE A 88 -13.95 -6.88 17.68
N ARG A 89 -15.12 -6.60 17.11
CA ARG A 89 -16.40 -6.63 17.85
C ARG A 89 -16.73 -8.03 18.38
N SER A 90 -16.65 -9.03 17.51
CA SER A 90 -17.09 -10.41 17.82
C SER A 90 -16.10 -11.20 18.68
N LEU A 91 -14.82 -10.87 18.62
CA LEU A 91 -13.76 -11.56 19.36
C LEU A 91 -13.33 -10.81 20.63
N LYS A 92 -13.99 -9.71 20.99
CA LYS A 92 -13.67 -8.90 22.17
C LYS A 92 -13.46 -9.76 23.42
N GLY A 93 -12.30 -9.60 24.06
CA GLY A 93 -11.90 -10.35 25.26
C GLY A 93 -11.39 -11.77 25.02
N GLN A 94 -11.38 -12.26 23.77
CA GLN A 94 -10.80 -13.57 23.42
C GLN A 94 -9.30 -13.43 23.09
N ARG A 95 -8.50 -14.44 23.44
CA ARG A 95 -7.06 -14.51 23.10
C ARG A 95 -6.75 -14.47 21.61
N ARG A 96 -7.73 -14.79 20.75
CA ARG A 96 -7.61 -14.82 19.28
C ARG A 96 -8.11 -13.55 18.60
N ALA A 97 -8.53 -12.53 19.35
CA ALA A 97 -8.89 -11.26 18.76
C ALA A 97 -7.68 -10.66 18.03
N PRO A 98 -7.88 -9.98 16.89
CA PRO A 98 -6.79 -9.27 16.23
C PRO A 98 -6.27 -8.17 17.16
N ASP A 99 -4.95 -8.04 17.25
CA ASP A 99 -4.27 -6.98 17.99
C ASP A 99 -4.19 -5.69 17.16
N VAL A 100 -4.04 -5.85 15.85
CA VAL A 100 -3.92 -4.77 14.87
C VAL A 100 -4.78 -5.09 13.64
N VAL A 101 -5.17 -4.04 12.92
CA VAL A 101 -5.92 -4.11 11.66
C VAL A 101 -5.23 -3.24 10.60
N ASP A 102 -5.47 -3.50 9.31
CA ASP A 102 -5.02 -2.69 8.17
C ASP A 102 -6.22 -2.26 7.31
N VAL A 103 -6.83 -1.13 7.68
CA VAL A 103 -8.15 -0.74 7.16
C VAL A 103 -8.08 0.48 6.25
N GLY A 104 -9.00 0.57 5.29
CA GLY A 104 -9.20 1.80 4.52
C GLY A 104 -9.60 2.99 5.43
N PRO A 105 -9.32 4.25 5.04
CA PRO A 105 -9.47 5.42 5.93
C PRO A 105 -10.90 5.60 6.49
N ALA A 106 -11.90 5.21 5.72
CA ALA A 106 -13.29 5.19 6.16
C ALA A 106 -13.55 4.28 7.36
N PHE A 107 -12.99 3.07 7.31
CA PHE A 107 -13.11 2.09 8.36
C PHE A 107 -12.24 2.46 9.56
N ALA A 108 -11.12 3.17 9.33
CA ALA A 108 -10.36 3.80 10.39
C ALA A 108 -11.21 4.81 11.18
N ILE A 109 -11.91 5.72 10.47
CA ILE A 109 -12.84 6.70 11.08
C ILE A 109 -13.98 5.99 11.81
N GLN A 110 -14.57 4.97 11.18
CA GLN A 110 -15.65 4.17 11.77
C GLN A 110 -15.18 3.51 13.07
N GLY A 111 -14.04 2.82 13.06
CA GLY A 111 -13.49 2.15 14.23
C GLY A 111 -13.15 3.12 15.36
N THR A 112 -12.62 4.31 15.05
CA THR A 112 -12.44 5.38 16.06
C THR A 112 -13.77 5.84 16.64
N THR A 113 -14.77 6.12 15.79
CA THR A 113 -16.10 6.56 16.24
C THR A 113 -16.77 5.54 17.15
N GLU A 114 -16.61 4.26 16.82
CA GLU A 114 -17.13 3.13 17.59
C GLU A 114 -16.26 2.74 18.80
N LYS A 115 -15.14 3.44 19.04
CA LYS A 115 -14.19 3.18 20.14
C LYS A 115 -13.57 1.77 20.08
N LEU A 116 -13.35 1.27 18.87
CA LEU A 116 -12.70 -0.02 18.62
C LEU A 116 -11.18 0.05 18.75
N PHE A 117 -10.60 1.25 18.71
CA PHE A 117 -9.15 1.46 18.71
C PHE A 117 -8.64 2.16 19.95
N THR A 118 -7.38 1.89 20.32
CA THR A 118 -6.65 2.64 21.36
C THR A 118 -5.62 3.57 20.71
N PRO A 119 -5.41 4.79 21.23
CA PRO A 119 -4.48 5.72 20.61
C PRO A 119 -3.03 5.29 20.85
N TYR A 120 -2.22 5.36 19.79
CA TYR A 120 -0.77 5.22 19.84
C TYR A 120 -0.12 6.19 18.86
N LYS A 121 0.92 6.89 19.33
CA LYS A 121 1.73 7.78 18.49
C LYS A 121 3.12 7.17 18.37
N PRO A 122 3.45 6.54 17.23
CA PRO A 122 4.76 5.93 17.01
C PRO A 122 5.87 6.98 17.08
N SER A 123 7.11 6.54 17.31
CA SER A 123 8.30 7.40 17.34
C SER A 123 8.47 8.25 16.08
N THR A 124 7.92 7.81 14.95
CA THR A 124 7.96 8.47 13.64
C THR A 124 6.79 9.44 13.40
N TRP A 125 5.90 9.64 14.39
CA TRP A 125 4.65 10.41 14.25
C TRP A 125 4.78 11.76 13.56
N ALA A 126 5.85 12.52 13.85
CA ALA A 126 6.08 13.85 13.30
C ALA A 126 6.33 13.84 11.77
N SER A 127 6.84 12.73 11.24
CA SER A 127 7.12 12.57 9.80
C SER A 127 5.91 12.13 8.97
N ILE A 128 4.82 11.73 9.63
CA ILE A 128 3.61 11.24 8.97
C ILE A 128 2.70 12.43 8.64
N PRO A 129 2.23 12.58 7.39
CA PRO A 129 1.34 13.67 6.98
C PRO A 129 0.07 13.75 7.84
N ALA A 130 -0.36 14.97 8.17
CA ALA A 130 -1.58 15.17 8.95
C ALA A 130 -2.86 14.66 8.25
N SER A 131 -2.87 14.64 6.92
CA SER A 131 -3.97 14.08 6.11
C SER A 131 -4.05 12.55 6.17
N ALA A 132 -3.03 11.88 6.72
CA ALA A 132 -2.91 10.44 6.78
C ALA A 132 -2.76 9.92 8.22
N LYS A 133 -3.29 10.64 9.20
CA LYS A 133 -3.35 10.16 10.58
C LYS A 133 -4.49 10.80 11.35
N ASP A 134 -4.97 10.12 12.37
CA ASP A 134 -5.83 10.72 13.37
C ASP A 134 -5.06 11.72 14.25
N LYS A 135 -5.70 12.78 14.75
CA LYS A 135 -5.02 13.78 15.59
C LYS A 135 -4.58 13.23 16.96
N ASP A 136 -5.31 12.26 17.49
CA ASP A 136 -5.10 11.67 18.82
C ASP A 136 -4.31 10.37 18.75
N GLY A 137 -4.12 9.80 17.56
CA GLY A 137 -3.35 8.58 17.33
C GLY A 137 -4.19 7.31 17.30
N TYR A 138 -5.50 7.39 17.10
CA TYR A 138 -6.36 6.20 17.00
C TYR A 138 -6.09 5.34 15.78
N TRP A 139 -5.56 5.94 14.72
CA TRP A 139 -5.10 5.26 13.52
C TRP A 139 -4.02 6.08 12.84
N VAL A 140 -3.19 5.41 12.05
CA VAL A 140 -2.11 6.04 11.31
C VAL A 140 -1.96 5.37 9.95
N GLY A 141 -1.85 6.18 8.89
CA GLY A 141 -1.54 5.67 7.57
C GLY A 141 -0.19 4.95 7.58
N ASN A 142 -0.05 3.84 6.86
CA ASN A 142 1.18 3.04 6.83
C ASN A 142 1.85 3.01 5.45
N TYR A 143 1.07 2.91 4.38
CA TYR A 143 1.49 3.05 2.98
C TYR A 143 0.34 3.64 2.17
N PHE A 144 0.63 4.06 0.95
CA PHE A 144 -0.38 4.51 0.01
C PHE A 144 -0.16 3.93 -1.39
N GLY A 145 -1.25 3.86 -2.15
CA GLY A 145 -1.24 3.59 -3.58
C GLY A 145 -1.84 4.76 -4.35
N VAL A 146 -1.56 4.78 -5.64
CA VAL A 146 -2.20 5.68 -6.60
C VAL A 146 -2.97 4.84 -7.61
N ILE A 147 -4.17 5.28 -7.96
CA ILE A 147 -4.95 4.55 -8.97
C ILE A 147 -4.21 4.56 -10.31
N SER A 148 -4.17 3.40 -10.93
CA SER A 148 -3.50 3.12 -12.19
C SER A 148 -4.35 2.20 -13.05
N PHE A 149 -3.98 2.08 -14.32
CA PHE A 149 -4.46 1.04 -15.22
C PHE A 149 -3.35 0.01 -15.41
N GLY A 150 -3.64 -1.23 -15.04
CA GLY A 150 -2.89 -2.40 -15.48
C GLY A 150 -3.49 -2.94 -16.76
N VAL A 151 -2.66 -3.21 -17.76
CA VAL A 151 -3.11 -3.48 -19.13
C VAL A 151 -2.36 -4.67 -19.72
N ASN A 152 -3.11 -5.67 -20.18
CA ASN A 152 -2.57 -6.79 -20.94
C ASN A 152 -2.39 -6.39 -22.42
N LYS A 153 -1.15 -6.07 -22.83
CA LYS A 153 -0.81 -5.60 -24.19
C LYS A 153 -0.99 -6.65 -25.28
N SER A 154 -1.04 -7.93 -24.92
CA SER A 154 -1.35 -8.98 -25.88
C SER A 154 -2.79 -8.85 -26.40
N ILE A 155 -3.70 -8.35 -25.56
CA ILE A 155 -5.13 -8.15 -25.87
C ILE A 155 -5.40 -6.70 -26.26
N VAL A 156 -4.92 -5.75 -25.46
CA VAL A 156 -5.19 -4.31 -25.58
C VAL A 156 -4.04 -3.64 -26.33
N LYS A 157 -4.25 -3.32 -27.62
CA LYS A 157 -3.20 -2.74 -28.46
C LYS A 157 -2.89 -1.28 -28.13
N ASN A 158 -3.94 -0.49 -27.91
CA ASN A 158 -3.84 0.90 -27.52
C ASN A 158 -3.95 1.00 -26.00
N VAL A 159 -2.84 1.31 -25.32
CA VAL A 159 -2.84 1.40 -23.85
C VAL A 159 -3.51 2.71 -23.42
N PRO A 160 -4.64 2.66 -22.67
CA PRO A 160 -5.32 3.88 -22.21
C PRO A 160 -4.41 4.69 -21.29
N LYS A 161 -4.44 6.02 -21.44
CA LYS A 161 -3.63 6.96 -20.63
C LYS A 161 -4.48 7.87 -19.77
N THR A 162 -5.77 7.92 -20.03
CA THR A 162 -6.74 8.79 -19.37
C THR A 162 -8.03 8.02 -19.08
N TRP A 163 -8.83 8.49 -18.13
CA TRP A 163 -10.17 7.94 -17.92
C TRP A 163 -11.06 8.15 -19.15
N ALA A 164 -10.88 9.27 -19.85
CA ALA A 164 -11.59 9.55 -21.10
C ALA A 164 -11.34 8.48 -22.19
N ASP A 165 -10.10 7.94 -22.27
CA ASP A 165 -9.79 6.87 -23.23
C ASP A 165 -10.69 5.65 -23.03
N LEU A 166 -10.95 5.26 -21.77
CA LEU A 166 -11.70 4.04 -21.45
C LEU A 166 -13.15 4.05 -21.98
N LEU A 167 -13.68 5.19 -22.43
CA LEU A 167 -15.00 5.28 -23.07
C LEU A 167 -14.99 4.94 -24.57
N LYS A 168 -13.80 4.83 -25.20
CA LYS A 168 -13.68 4.51 -26.62
C LYS A 168 -14.24 3.12 -26.94
N PRO A 169 -14.85 2.91 -28.13
CA PRO A 169 -15.44 1.61 -28.49
C PRO A 169 -14.44 0.44 -28.51
N GLU A 170 -13.15 0.72 -28.69
CA GLU A 170 -12.08 -0.29 -28.72
C GLU A 170 -11.91 -1.04 -27.38
N TYR A 171 -12.40 -0.48 -26.27
CA TYR A 171 -12.31 -1.08 -24.93
C TYR A 171 -13.58 -1.81 -24.50
N LYS A 172 -14.47 -2.14 -25.44
CA LYS A 172 -15.71 -2.87 -25.15
C LYS A 172 -15.38 -4.22 -24.49
N GLY A 173 -16.00 -4.48 -23.33
CA GLY A 173 -15.82 -5.68 -22.53
C GLY A 173 -14.41 -5.87 -21.97
N GLN A 174 -13.68 -4.79 -21.65
CA GLN A 174 -12.26 -4.89 -21.26
C GLN A 174 -11.93 -4.27 -19.90
N VAL A 175 -12.77 -3.38 -19.35
CA VAL A 175 -12.44 -2.58 -18.15
C VAL A 175 -13.04 -3.18 -16.89
N ALA A 176 -12.19 -3.52 -15.93
CA ALA A 176 -12.58 -4.12 -14.65
C ALA A 176 -12.07 -3.31 -13.44
N LEU A 177 -12.74 -3.52 -12.30
CA LEU A 177 -12.32 -3.03 -10.99
C LEU A 177 -11.81 -4.18 -10.12
N ASN A 178 -10.90 -3.89 -9.21
CA ASN A 178 -10.54 -4.80 -8.12
C ASN A 178 -11.58 -4.69 -6.98
N GLY A 179 -12.62 -5.51 -7.07
CA GLY A 179 -13.70 -5.60 -6.10
C GLY A 179 -14.86 -4.62 -6.34
N ASN A 180 -15.84 -4.64 -5.42
CA ASN A 180 -17.01 -3.75 -5.46
C ASN A 180 -16.69 -2.45 -4.70
N PRO A 181 -16.93 -1.25 -5.25
CA PRO A 181 -16.57 0.01 -4.60
C PRO A 181 -17.34 0.31 -3.30
N LEU A 182 -18.42 -0.42 -2.99
CA LEU A 182 -19.14 -0.33 -1.72
C LEU A 182 -18.40 -1.03 -0.56
N SER A 183 -17.49 -1.96 -0.85
CA SER A 183 -16.78 -2.76 0.16
C SER A 183 -15.25 -2.77 -0.02
N ALA A 184 -14.76 -2.54 -1.24
CA ALA A 184 -13.34 -2.55 -1.59
C ALA A 184 -12.80 -1.13 -1.80
N GLN A 185 -11.75 -0.78 -1.05
CA GLN A 185 -11.13 0.54 -1.07
C GLN A 185 -10.45 0.87 -2.41
N ALA A 186 -9.88 -0.13 -3.10
CA ALA A 186 -9.30 0.03 -4.44
C ALA A 186 -10.37 0.48 -5.45
N ALA A 187 -11.46 -0.27 -5.56
CA ALA A 187 -12.59 0.08 -6.42
C ALA A 187 -13.21 1.43 -6.06
N PHE A 188 -13.41 1.73 -4.78
CA PHE A 188 -13.89 3.05 -4.33
C PHE A 188 -12.98 4.19 -4.81
N SER A 189 -11.67 3.99 -4.68
CA SER A 189 -10.66 4.96 -5.08
C SER A 189 -10.59 5.13 -6.60
N ALA A 190 -10.84 4.07 -7.37
CA ALA A 190 -10.98 4.15 -8.82
C ALA A 190 -12.20 5.01 -9.23
N VAL A 191 -13.33 4.92 -8.53
CA VAL A 191 -14.48 5.82 -8.74
C VAL A 191 -14.10 7.27 -8.45
N TRP A 192 -13.29 7.52 -7.42
CA TRP A 192 -12.82 8.87 -7.12
C TRP A 192 -11.85 9.42 -8.17
N SER A 193 -10.89 8.60 -8.60
CA SER A 193 -9.96 8.91 -9.69
C SER A 193 -10.73 9.29 -10.96
N ALA A 194 -11.75 8.51 -11.32
CA ALA A 194 -12.65 8.85 -12.41
C ALA A 194 -13.44 10.15 -12.16
N ALA A 195 -13.87 10.41 -10.93
CA ALA A 195 -14.54 11.67 -10.59
C ALA A 195 -13.64 12.88 -10.86
N LEU A 196 -12.38 12.83 -10.41
CA LEU A 196 -11.40 13.90 -10.66
C LEU A 196 -11.19 14.16 -12.16
N ALA A 197 -11.16 13.09 -12.97
CA ALA A 197 -11.02 13.19 -14.43
C ALA A 197 -12.25 13.72 -15.15
N ASN A 198 -13.43 13.62 -14.54
CA ASN A 198 -14.71 13.93 -15.19
C ASN A 198 -15.41 15.16 -14.60
N GLY A 199 -14.64 16.12 -14.07
CA GLY A 199 -15.16 17.40 -13.54
C GLY A 199 -15.67 17.33 -12.10
N GLY A 200 -15.36 16.26 -11.39
CA GLY A 200 -15.57 16.12 -9.95
C GLY A 200 -14.43 16.71 -9.12
N SER A 201 -14.47 16.44 -7.82
CA SER A 201 -13.46 16.93 -6.86
C SER A 201 -13.36 16.00 -5.65
N LEU A 202 -12.49 16.32 -4.70
CA LEU A 202 -12.47 15.67 -3.39
C LEU A 202 -13.75 15.95 -2.56
N ASP A 203 -14.62 16.87 -2.98
CA ASP A 203 -15.89 17.16 -2.32
C ASP A 203 -17.11 16.66 -3.11
N ASN A 204 -16.88 16.11 -4.31
CA ASN A 204 -17.91 15.68 -5.24
C ASN A 204 -17.47 14.44 -6.05
N ILE A 205 -17.86 13.25 -5.58
CA ILE A 205 -17.60 11.96 -6.24
C ILE A 205 -18.60 11.63 -7.36
N GLN A 206 -19.74 12.35 -7.44
CA GLN A 206 -20.84 12.02 -8.35
C GLN A 206 -20.40 11.85 -9.83
N PRO A 207 -19.49 12.68 -10.38
CA PRO A 207 -19.03 12.50 -11.76
C PRO A 207 -18.32 11.17 -12.01
N GLY A 208 -17.69 10.57 -10.99
CA GLY A 208 -17.09 9.24 -11.10
C GLY A 208 -18.13 8.14 -11.19
N ILE A 209 -19.19 8.25 -10.38
CA ILE A 209 -20.34 7.31 -10.44
C ILE A 209 -21.00 7.39 -11.82
N ASP A 210 -21.22 8.61 -12.32
CA ASP A 210 -21.80 8.83 -13.64
C ASP A 210 -20.88 8.35 -14.76
N PHE A 211 -19.55 8.46 -14.60
CA PHE A 211 -18.58 7.89 -15.52
C PHE A 211 -18.72 6.36 -15.60
N PHE A 212 -18.76 5.65 -14.47
CA PHE A 212 -18.92 4.19 -14.49
C PHE A 212 -20.29 3.75 -15.01
N ALA A 213 -21.35 4.54 -14.78
CA ALA A 213 -22.65 4.31 -15.40
C ALA A 213 -22.57 4.41 -16.94
N LYS A 214 -21.86 5.42 -17.48
CA LYS A 214 -21.60 5.56 -18.92
C LYS A 214 -20.72 4.42 -19.45
N LEU A 215 -19.66 4.06 -18.72
CA LEU A 215 -18.76 2.98 -19.09
C LEU A 215 -19.51 1.64 -19.23
N LYS A 216 -20.45 1.36 -18.30
CA LYS A 216 -21.36 0.23 -18.38
C LYS A 216 -22.32 0.34 -19.56
N ALA A 217 -22.95 1.50 -19.78
CA ALA A 217 -23.88 1.70 -20.89
C ALA A 217 -23.20 1.52 -22.26
N ASN A 218 -21.93 1.90 -22.38
CA ASN A 218 -21.11 1.66 -23.58
C ASN A 218 -20.71 0.19 -23.75
N GLY A 219 -20.89 -0.63 -22.71
CA GLY A 219 -20.48 -2.04 -22.69
C GLY A 219 -18.98 -2.24 -22.44
N ASN A 220 -18.26 -1.22 -21.97
CA ASN A 220 -16.82 -1.29 -21.72
C ASN A 220 -16.50 -1.88 -20.34
N TYR A 221 -17.38 -1.63 -19.36
CA TYR A 221 -17.25 -2.17 -18.00
C TYR A 221 -17.61 -3.65 -17.93
N ILE A 222 -16.73 -4.45 -17.32
CA ILE A 222 -16.96 -5.86 -17.04
C ILE A 222 -17.38 -6.01 -15.57
N PRO A 223 -18.52 -6.67 -15.27
CA PRO A 223 -18.93 -6.98 -13.90
C PRO A 223 -18.17 -8.20 -13.34
N VAL A 224 -16.86 -8.29 -13.60
CA VAL A 224 -15.97 -9.36 -13.11
C VAL A 224 -14.87 -8.68 -12.31
N GLY A 225 -14.74 -9.08 -11.04
CA GLY A 225 -13.68 -8.59 -10.18
C GLY A 225 -12.31 -9.01 -10.71
N ALA A 226 -11.38 -8.05 -10.78
CA ALA A 226 -10.00 -8.35 -11.10
C ALA A 226 -9.37 -9.21 -10.00
N THR A 227 -8.76 -10.31 -10.42
CA THR A 227 -7.98 -11.26 -9.61
C THR A 227 -6.78 -11.73 -10.43
N PRO A 228 -5.74 -12.32 -9.79
CA PRO A 228 -4.61 -12.87 -10.54
C PRO A 228 -5.04 -13.88 -11.62
N ALA A 229 -6.05 -14.71 -11.33
CA ALA A 229 -6.57 -15.68 -12.28
C ALA A 229 -7.21 -15.01 -13.50
N THR A 230 -8.11 -14.03 -13.28
CA THR A 230 -8.80 -13.32 -14.39
C THR A 230 -7.86 -12.48 -15.25
N VAL A 231 -6.78 -11.94 -14.67
CA VAL A 231 -5.74 -11.22 -15.40
C VAL A 231 -4.95 -12.19 -16.28
N GLN A 232 -4.54 -13.32 -15.70
CA GLN A 232 -3.76 -14.33 -16.43
C GLN A 232 -4.56 -14.95 -17.59
N THR A 233 -5.86 -15.17 -17.44
CA THR A 233 -6.73 -15.69 -18.51
C THR A 233 -7.15 -14.63 -19.52
N GLY A 234 -6.89 -13.34 -19.24
CA GLY A 234 -7.28 -12.23 -20.10
C GLY A 234 -8.76 -11.82 -19.99
N GLN A 235 -9.48 -12.32 -18.98
CA GLN A 235 -10.86 -11.92 -18.70
C GLN A 235 -10.98 -10.48 -18.19
N THR A 236 -9.93 -9.97 -17.53
CA THR A 236 -9.84 -8.58 -17.05
C THR A 236 -8.59 -7.91 -17.65
N PRO A 237 -8.62 -7.59 -18.96
CA PRO A 237 -7.44 -7.14 -19.68
C PRO A 237 -7.05 -5.68 -19.39
N ILE A 238 -7.97 -4.87 -18.85
CA ILE A 238 -7.72 -3.54 -18.29
C ILE A 238 -8.26 -3.50 -16.87
N VAL A 239 -7.40 -3.24 -15.89
CA VAL A 239 -7.75 -3.21 -14.48
C VAL A 239 -7.42 -1.84 -13.89
N ALA A 240 -8.46 -1.13 -13.42
CA ALA A 240 -8.27 0.06 -12.62
C ALA A 240 -8.08 -0.34 -11.14
N ASP A 241 -6.85 -0.19 -10.64
CA ASP A 241 -6.43 -0.64 -9.32
C ASP A 241 -5.19 0.12 -8.86
N TRP A 242 -4.72 -0.14 -7.64
CA TRP A 242 -3.49 0.41 -7.12
C TRP A 242 -2.29 0.12 -8.02
N ASP A 243 -1.46 1.13 -8.21
CA ASP A 243 -0.20 1.05 -8.93
C ASP A 243 0.69 -0.08 -8.40
N TYR A 244 0.82 -0.23 -7.08
CA TYR A 244 1.65 -1.29 -6.52
C TYR A 244 1.16 -2.72 -6.83
N LEU A 245 -0.15 -2.93 -6.91
CA LEU A 245 -0.72 -4.24 -7.29
C LEU A 245 -0.50 -4.50 -8.78
N ASN A 246 -0.75 -3.51 -9.63
CA ASN A 246 -0.50 -3.61 -11.07
C ASN A 246 1.00 -3.80 -11.39
N LEU A 247 1.90 -3.18 -10.62
CA LEU A 247 3.35 -3.39 -10.73
C LEU A 247 3.72 -4.80 -10.27
N GLY A 248 3.12 -5.29 -9.18
CA GLY A 248 3.24 -6.67 -8.73
C GLY A 248 2.88 -7.69 -9.82
N TYR A 249 1.79 -7.45 -10.56
CA TYR A 249 1.39 -8.30 -11.70
C TYR A 249 2.40 -8.32 -12.85
N SER A 250 3.11 -7.22 -13.09
CA SER A 250 4.20 -7.18 -14.10
C SER A 250 5.29 -8.21 -13.78
N LYS A 251 5.59 -8.41 -12.49
CA LYS A 251 6.54 -9.42 -12.01
C LYS A 251 5.92 -10.82 -11.97
N GLN A 252 4.72 -10.95 -11.42
CA GLN A 252 4.04 -12.25 -11.23
C GLN A 252 3.77 -12.96 -12.57
N PHE A 253 3.44 -12.19 -13.62
CA PHE A 253 3.11 -12.73 -14.93
C PHE A 253 4.22 -12.55 -15.97
N ALA A 254 5.45 -12.25 -15.54
CA ALA A 254 6.59 -12.15 -16.44
C ALA A 254 6.71 -13.39 -17.35
N GLY A 255 6.74 -13.17 -18.67
CA GLY A 255 6.78 -14.23 -19.69
C GLY A 255 5.45 -14.97 -19.93
N LYS A 256 4.36 -14.62 -19.21
CA LYS A 256 3.02 -15.20 -19.37
C LYS A 256 2.01 -14.19 -19.90
N VAL A 257 2.07 -12.94 -19.42
CA VAL A 257 1.21 -11.84 -19.82
C VAL A 257 2.09 -10.62 -20.08
N GLU A 258 1.90 -9.93 -21.22
CA GLU A 258 2.55 -8.65 -21.48
C GLU A 258 1.83 -7.53 -20.70
N TRP A 259 2.03 -7.50 -19.38
CA TRP A 259 1.38 -6.54 -18.50
C TRP A 259 2.14 -5.22 -18.43
N THR A 260 1.44 -4.10 -18.59
CA THR A 260 1.99 -2.75 -18.44
C THR A 260 1.14 -1.94 -17.48
N VAL A 261 1.77 -0.99 -16.78
CA VAL A 261 1.11 -0.11 -15.82
C VAL A 261 1.16 1.34 -16.30
N THR A 262 0.06 2.06 -16.16
CA THR A 262 -0.02 3.49 -16.45
C THR A 262 -0.86 4.20 -15.41
N VAL A 263 -0.38 5.31 -14.86
CA VAL A 263 -1.20 6.18 -13.99
C VAL A 263 -1.97 7.17 -14.87
N PRO A 264 -3.31 7.26 -14.76
CA PRO A 264 -4.11 8.18 -15.56
C PRO A 264 -3.81 9.64 -15.21
N SER A 265 -3.39 10.43 -16.20
CA SER A 265 -2.93 11.81 -15.98
C SER A 265 -4.05 12.80 -15.65
N ASP A 266 -5.29 12.47 -16.02
CA ASP A 266 -6.47 13.30 -15.82
C ASP A 266 -7.15 13.09 -14.45
N GLY A 267 -6.77 12.06 -13.70
CA GLY A 267 -7.44 11.66 -12.46
C GLY A 267 -6.51 11.13 -11.37
N VAL A 268 -5.37 11.77 -11.13
CA VAL A 268 -4.35 11.27 -10.19
C VAL A 268 -4.87 11.31 -8.74
N TYR A 269 -5.40 10.17 -8.26
CA TYR A 269 -5.93 9.99 -6.92
C TYR A 269 -5.14 8.93 -6.16
N GLY A 270 -4.78 9.26 -4.92
CA GLY A 270 -4.12 8.34 -4.00
C GLY A 270 -4.95 8.11 -2.75
N SER A 271 -4.80 6.92 -2.17
CA SER A 271 -5.33 6.62 -0.85
C SER A 271 -4.34 5.78 -0.07
N HIS A 272 -4.38 5.94 1.25
CA HIS A 272 -3.59 5.15 2.17
C HIS A 272 -4.44 4.07 2.81
N TYR A 273 -3.80 3.01 3.27
CA TYR A 273 -4.37 2.16 4.31
C TYR A 273 -3.87 2.66 5.67
N ALA A 274 -4.63 2.34 6.71
CA ALA A 274 -4.37 2.77 8.06
C ALA A 274 -4.24 1.56 8.99
N THR A 275 -3.12 1.51 9.71
CA THR A 275 -3.00 0.62 10.86
C THR A 275 -3.71 1.24 12.07
N ALA A 276 -4.32 0.39 12.88
CA ALA A 276 -4.86 0.75 14.17
C ALA A 276 -4.75 -0.40 15.17
N ILE A 277 -4.57 -0.07 16.44
CA ILE A 277 -4.48 -1.05 17.53
C ILE A 277 -5.87 -1.27 18.12
N ASN A 278 -6.31 -2.54 18.17
CA ASN A 278 -7.55 -2.94 18.84
C ASN A 278 -7.53 -2.48 20.32
N ALA A 279 -8.56 -1.74 20.75
CA ALA A 279 -8.68 -1.25 22.12
C ALA A 279 -8.69 -2.35 23.19
N SER A 280 -9.04 -3.57 22.79
CA SER A 280 -9.04 -4.78 23.60
C SER A 280 -8.03 -5.84 23.13
N ALA A 281 -6.96 -5.40 22.45
CA ALA A 281 -5.89 -6.26 21.97
C ALA A 281 -5.36 -7.18 23.10
N PRO A 282 -5.36 -8.52 22.92
CA PRO A 282 -4.79 -9.43 23.90
C PRO A 282 -3.27 -9.30 24.06
N ASN A 283 -2.56 -8.72 23.09
CA ASN A 283 -1.11 -8.50 23.08
C ASN A 283 -0.77 -7.01 22.80
N PRO A 284 -1.10 -6.08 23.71
CA PRO A 284 -1.07 -4.63 23.43
C PRO A 284 0.34 -4.05 23.25
N SER A 285 1.38 -4.66 23.84
CA SER A 285 2.76 -4.21 23.66
C SER A 285 3.32 -4.69 22.34
N ALA A 286 2.98 -5.92 21.93
CA ALA A 286 3.30 -6.44 20.61
C ALA A 286 2.63 -5.63 19.49
N ALA A 287 1.38 -5.19 19.68
CA ALA A 287 0.67 -4.32 18.75
C ALA A 287 1.39 -2.97 18.54
N LYS A 288 1.81 -2.32 19.62
CA LYS A 288 2.59 -1.06 19.55
C LYS A 288 3.94 -1.28 18.85
N LEU A 289 4.61 -2.39 19.16
CA LEU A 289 5.88 -2.75 18.52
C LEU A 289 5.69 -3.02 17.01
N TRP A 290 4.56 -3.57 16.60
CA TRP A 290 4.22 -3.75 15.19
C TRP A 290 4.07 -2.40 14.48
N GLU A 291 3.32 -1.45 15.05
CA GLU A 291 3.21 -0.11 14.45
C GLU A 291 4.55 0.61 14.35
N GLU A 292 5.38 0.54 15.39
CA GLU A 292 6.76 1.03 15.35
C GLU A 292 7.59 0.38 14.24
N PHE A 293 7.46 -0.93 14.06
CA PHE A 293 8.21 -1.68 13.05
C PHE A 293 7.78 -1.29 11.63
N ILE A 294 6.48 -1.32 11.31
CA ILE A 294 6.03 -1.05 9.94
C ILE A 294 6.20 0.41 9.54
N LEU A 295 6.24 1.33 10.51
CA LEU A 295 6.49 2.76 10.28
C LEU A 295 7.97 3.15 10.42
N SER A 296 8.84 2.22 10.82
CA SER A 296 10.29 2.41 10.77
C SER A 296 10.79 2.53 9.33
N ASP A 297 12.01 3.04 9.14
CA ASP A 297 12.60 3.10 7.80
C ASP A 297 12.70 1.71 7.15
N ALA A 298 13.01 0.66 7.94
CA ALA A 298 13.07 -0.71 7.44
C ALA A 298 11.69 -1.22 6.97
N GLY A 299 10.64 -1.02 7.78
CA GLY A 299 9.28 -1.43 7.41
C GLY A 299 8.75 -0.66 6.20
N GLN A 300 8.99 0.65 6.16
CA GLN A 300 8.62 1.49 5.03
C GLN A 300 9.35 1.11 3.73
N LEU A 301 10.64 0.77 3.79
CA LEU A 301 11.36 0.26 2.62
C LEU A 301 10.82 -1.09 2.14
N MET A 302 10.28 -1.93 3.03
CA MET A 302 9.62 -3.19 2.63
C MET A 302 8.32 -2.94 1.87
N PHE A 303 7.51 -1.95 2.27
CA PHE A 303 6.35 -1.52 1.47
C PHE A 303 6.78 -1.07 0.07
N LEU A 304 7.85 -0.27 -0.01
CA LEU A 304 8.36 0.21 -1.29
C LEU A 304 8.92 -0.90 -2.18
N LYS A 305 9.53 -1.93 -1.59
CA LYS A 305 9.93 -3.14 -2.31
C LYS A 305 8.72 -3.93 -2.86
N GLY A 306 7.58 -3.81 -2.20
CA GLY A 306 6.26 -4.24 -2.69
C GLY A 306 5.59 -3.25 -3.64
N TYR A 307 6.31 -2.23 -4.10
CA TYR A 307 5.85 -1.11 -4.93
C TYR A 307 4.87 -0.14 -4.26
N ALA A 308 4.40 -0.43 -3.04
CA ALA A 308 3.53 0.47 -2.29
C ALA A 308 4.33 1.67 -1.78
N HIS A 309 3.77 2.88 -1.86
CA HIS A 309 4.51 4.05 -1.45
C HIS A 309 4.51 4.16 0.09
N PRO A 310 5.68 4.30 0.73
CA PRO A 310 5.79 4.65 2.13
C PRO A 310 4.89 5.83 2.49
N ILE A 311 4.12 5.76 3.58
CA ILE A 311 3.40 6.96 4.05
C ILE A 311 4.36 8.09 4.43
N ARG A 312 5.60 7.73 4.77
CA ARG A 312 6.70 8.64 5.11
C ARG A 312 7.58 8.96 3.89
N PHE A 313 7.13 8.70 2.65
CA PHE A 313 7.95 8.78 1.44
C PHE A 313 8.70 10.11 1.32
N ASN A 314 8.04 11.25 1.48
CA ASN A 314 8.67 12.56 1.36
C ASN A 314 9.75 12.81 2.44
N ASP A 315 9.51 12.38 3.69
CA ASP A 315 10.52 12.43 4.75
C ASP A 315 11.72 11.55 4.39
N MET A 316 11.46 10.33 3.93
CA MET A 316 12.48 9.36 3.57
C MET A 316 13.32 9.81 2.36
N VAL A 317 12.71 10.42 1.34
CA VAL A 317 13.41 11.04 0.21
C VAL A 317 14.29 12.18 0.72
N LYS A 318 13.76 13.08 1.55
CA LYS A 318 14.51 14.21 2.10
C LYS A 318 15.71 13.77 2.93
N ARG A 319 15.59 12.66 3.67
CA ARG A 319 16.68 12.04 4.45
C ARG A 319 17.61 11.15 3.62
N GLY A 320 17.31 10.91 2.34
CA GLY A 320 18.13 10.10 1.45
C GLY A 320 18.17 8.61 1.78
N VAL A 321 17.14 8.07 2.45
CA VAL A 321 17.10 6.65 2.85
C VAL A 321 16.50 5.73 1.78
N ILE A 322 15.90 6.28 0.73
CA ILE A 322 15.37 5.51 -0.40
C ILE A 322 16.46 5.33 -1.46
N GLY A 323 16.77 4.07 -1.80
CA GLY A 323 17.73 3.73 -2.86
C GLY A 323 17.28 4.18 -4.25
N LYS A 324 18.23 4.63 -5.07
CA LYS A 324 17.96 5.08 -6.46
C LYS A 324 17.45 3.95 -7.36
N ASP A 325 17.90 2.73 -7.09
CA ASP A 325 17.48 1.50 -7.75
C ASP A 325 15.99 1.22 -7.52
N ILE A 326 15.51 1.37 -6.28
CA ILE A 326 14.09 1.18 -5.96
C ILE A 326 13.24 2.25 -6.64
N LEU A 327 13.66 3.52 -6.61
CA LEU A 327 12.95 4.61 -7.30
C LEU A 327 12.82 4.37 -8.81
N ALA A 328 13.83 3.76 -9.44
CA ALA A 328 13.81 3.45 -10.86
C ALA A 328 12.81 2.33 -11.24
N THR A 329 12.27 1.60 -10.26
CA THR A 329 11.25 0.56 -10.50
C THR A 329 9.81 1.09 -10.45
N LEU A 330 9.62 2.34 -10.05
CA LEU A 330 8.31 2.99 -9.97
C LEU A 330 8.00 3.76 -11.27
N PRO A 331 6.71 4.01 -11.57
CA PRO A 331 6.30 4.94 -12.62
C PRO A 331 6.91 6.34 -12.42
N ASP A 332 6.86 7.17 -13.46
CA ASP A 332 7.46 8.51 -13.45
C ASP A 332 7.03 9.33 -12.22
N ALA A 333 8.02 9.72 -11.42
CA ALA A 333 7.86 10.52 -10.21
C ALA A 333 7.08 11.83 -10.45
N ALA A 334 7.13 12.39 -11.67
CA ALA A 334 6.38 13.60 -12.03
C ALA A 334 4.86 13.41 -11.88
N VAL A 335 4.33 12.22 -12.17
CA VAL A 335 2.89 11.96 -12.05
C VAL A 335 2.47 11.96 -10.57
N TYR A 336 3.33 11.44 -9.70
CA TYR A 336 3.08 11.37 -8.26
C TYR A 336 3.04 12.73 -7.56
N GLN A 337 3.59 13.78 -8.17
CA GLN A 337 3.51 15.16 -7.64
C GLN A 337 2.08 15.71 -7.63
N ASN A 338 1.20 15.16 -8.48
CA ASN A 338 -0.18 15.63 -8.62
C ASN A 338 -1.19 14.81 -7.81
N VAL A 339 -0.72 13.87 -6.99
CA VAL A 339 -1.59 12.96 -6.24
C VAL A 339 -2.44 13.74 -5.25
N LYS A 340 -3.75 13.55 -5.36
CA LYS A 340 -4.72 14.08 -4.41
C LYS A 340 -5.11 13.00 -3.41
N PHE A 341 -5.08 13.36 -2.12
CA PHE A 341 -5.56 12.54 -1.02
C PHE A 341 -6.80 13.19 -0.40
N ALA A 342 -7.90 12.45 -0.30
CA ALA A 342 -9.09 12.92 0.38
C ALA A 342 -8.86 13.01 1.89
N THR A 343 -9.42 14.03 2.54
CA THR A 343 -9.48 14.10 4.01
C THR A 343 -10.47 13.05 4.55
N PRO A 344 -10.38 12.68 5.83
CA PRO A 344 -11.36 11.80 6.48
C PRO A 344 -12.83 12.24 6.28
N ALA A 345 -13.11 13.54 6.41
CA ALA A 345 -14.46 14.08 6.22
C ALA A 345 -14.96 13.92 4.78
N GLN A 346 -14.08 14.17 3.80
CA GLN A 346 -14.37 13.97 2.39
C GLN A 346 -14.64 12.50 2.09
N VAL A 347 -13.81 11.59 2.61
CA VAL A 347 -13.99 10.13 2.45
C VAL A 347 -15.37 9.71 2.91
N LYS A 348 -15.76 10.10 4.13
CA LYS A 348 -17.09 9.79 4.65
C LYS A 348 -18.21 10.30 3.74
N LYS A 349 -18.15 11.58 3.34
CA LYS A 349 -19.16 12.19 2.46
C LYS A 349 -19.29 11.45 1.13
N ALA A 350 -18.17 11.12 0.49
CA ALA A 350 -18.16 10.41 -0.78
C ALA A 350 -18.73 8.99 -0.67
N GLN A 351 -18.46 8.28 0.44
CA GLN A 351 -19.05 6.96 0.68
C GLN A 351 -20.56 7.00 0.87
N ASP A 352 -21.08 8.01 1.59
CA ASP A 352 -22.52 8.18 1.78
C ASP A 352 -23.22 8.37 0.42
N VAL A 353 -22.62 9.17 -0.48
CA VAL A 353 -23.10 9.34 -1.87
C VAL A 353 -23.02 8.03 -2.66
N LEU A 354 -21.88 7.35 -2.61
CA LEU A 354 -21.68 6.10 -3.34
C LEU A 354 -22.68 5.03 -2.93
N LYS A 355 -22.87 4.82 -1.62
CA LYS A 355 -23.85 3.86 -1.07
C LYS A 355 -25.26 4.14 -1.56
N ALA A 356 -25.64 5.42 -1.66
CA ALA A 356 -26.96 5.82 -2.11
C ALA A 356 -27.17 5.65 -3.64
N GLN A 357 -26.11 5.71 -4.44
CA GLN A 357 -26.23 5.90 -5.90
C GLN A 357 -25.70 4.72 -6.73
N TRP A 358 -24.71 3.96 -6.24
CA TRP A 358 -23.96 3.00 -7.04
C TRP A 358 -24.84 1.85 -7.57
N ALA A 359 -25.58 1.19 -6.68
CA ALA A 359 -26.41 0.03 -7.06
C ALA A 359 -27.49 0.40 -8.09
N ALA A 360 -28.05 1.61 -7.99
CA ALA A 360 -29.09 2.09 -8.89
C ALA A 360 -28.55 2.49 -10.28
N LYS A 361 -27.34 3.08 -10.34
CA LYS A 361 -26.77 3.61 -11.58
C LYS A 361 -25.86 2.61 -12.31
N VAL A 362 -25.07 1.85 -11.57
CA VAL A 362 -24.03 0.97 -12.11
C VAL A 362 -24.38 -0.50 -11.86
N GLY A 363 -24.97 -0.84 -10.72
CA GLY A 363 -25.32 -2.21 -10.35
C GLY A 363 -24.47 -2.77 -9.22
N GLN A 364 -24.62 -4.06 -8.93
CA GLN A 364 -23.81 -4.75 -7.92
C GLN A 364 -22.43 -5.12 -8.44
#